data_AF-A0A1Q7ZIN5-F1
#
_entry.id   AF-A0A1Q7ZIN5-F1
#
_cell.length_a   1.000
_cell.length_b   1.000
_cell.length_c   1.000
_cell.angle_alpha   90.00
_cell.angle_beta   90.00
_cell.angle_gamma   90.00
#
_symmetry.space_group_name_H-M   'P 1'
#
loop_
_entity.id
_entity.type
_entity.pdbx_description
1 polymer ?
#
loop_
_entity_poly.entity_id
_entity_poly.type
_entity_poly.pdbx_seq_one_letter_code
_entity_poly.pdbx_strand_id
1 'polypeptide(L)'
;MLVRLGRVSGEFQMVITRATVFEPPAEQVESRLNECGIPFWPHGFVTAHCDIECLLQRWTNEYACLGYGPHLYPALADFCAMTGIPAILL
;
A
#
# COMPACT_ATOMS: atom_id res chain seq x y z
N MET A 1 5.12 1.09 4.47
CA MET A 1 5.11 1.34 3.01
C MET A 1 4.17 0.33 2.36
N LEU A 2 3.36 0.76 1.38
CA LEU A 2 2.46 -0.11 0.62
C LEU A 2 3.04 -0.35 -0.77
N VAL A 3 3.01 -1.61 -1.21
CA VAL A 3 3.56 -2.02 -2.51
C VAL A 3 2.61 -2.98 -3.20
N ARG A 4 2.49 -2.82 -4.52
CA ARG A 4 1.79 -3.76 -5.39
C ARG A 4 2.52 -3.93 -6.71
N LEU A 5 2.92 -5.17 -7.02
CA LEU A 5 3.26 -5.57 -8.37
C LEU A 5 1.96 -6.01 -9.07
N GLY A 6 1.66 -5.37 -10.20
CA GLY A 6 0.49 -5.64 -11.02
C GLY A 6 0.86 -5.83 -12.48
N ARG A 7 -0.13 -6.25 -13.28
CA ARG A 7 0.00 -6.32 -14.73
C ARG A 7 -1.13 -5.52 -15.37
N VAL A 8 -0.80 -4.57 -16.23
CA VAL A 8 -1.75 -3.73 -16.95
C VAL A 8 -1.43 -3.83 -18.43
N SER A 9 -2.42 -4.21 -19.23
CA SER A 9 -2.26 -4.37 -20.69
C SER A 9 -1.10 -5.28 -21.10
N GLY A 10 -0.80 -6.31 -20.29
CA GLY A 10 0.28 -7.26 -20.55
C GLY A 10 1.63 -6.89 -19.92
N GLU A 11 1.81 -5.64 -19.50
CA GLU A 11 3.06 -5.11 -18.94
C GLU A 11 3.04 -5.12 -17.40
N PHE A 12 4.16 -5.46 -16.79
CA PHE A 12 4.32 -5.32 -15.35
C PHE A 12 4.39 -3.85 -14.95
N GLN A 13 3.87 -3.52 -13.78
CA GLN A 13 4.08 -2.22 -13.13
C GLN A 13 4.14 -2.41 -11.62
N MET A 14 4.97 -1.62 -10.94
CA MET A 14 5.05 -1.63 -9.48
C MET A 14 4.57 -0.30 -8.92
N VAL A 15 3.49 -0.33 -8.15
CA VAL A 15 3.00 0.83 -7.40
C VAL A 15 3.67 0.82 -6.03
N ILE A 16 4.29 1.94 -5.66
CA ILE A 16 5.06 2.08 -4.42
C ILE A 16 4.65 3.39 -3.75
N THR A 17 4.17 3.30 -2.51
CA THR A 17 3.90 4.51 -1.71
C THR A 17 4.32 4.36 -0.25
N ARG A 18 4.77 5.46 0.34
CA ARG A 18 5.09 5.51 1.77
C ARG A 18 3.80 5.41 2.58
N ALA A 19 3.91 4.79 3.74
CA ALA A 19 2.78 4.69 4.65
C ALA A 19 3.25 4.48 6.09
N THR A 20 2.51 5.04 7.04
CA THR A 20 2.68 4.82 8.48
C THR A 20 1.57 3.90 9.00
N VAL A 21 1.95 2.95 9.85
CA VAL A 21 1.00 2.20 10.66
C VAL A 21 0.68 3.03 11.90
N PHE A 22 -0.57 3.02 12.33
CA PHE A 22 -0.98 3.65 13.59
C PHE A 22 -1.94 2.72 14.34
N GLU A 23 -2.14 3.00 15.63
CA GLU A 23 -3.18 2.40 16.43
C GLU A 23 -4.23 3.49 16.73
N PRO A 24 -5.52 3.27 16.41
CA PRO A 24 -6.58 4.18 16.84
C PRO A 24 -6.63 4.28 18.37
N PRO A 25 -7.14 5.38 18.92
CA PRO A 25 -7.46 5.45 20.34
C PRO A 25 -8.38 4.29 20.75
N ALA A 26 -8.20 3.77 21.97
CA ALA A 26 -8.88 2.56 22.44
C ALA A 26 -10.42 2.66 22.31
N GLU A 27 -10.97 3.83 22.60
CA GLU A 27 -12.40 4.12 22.50
C GLU A 27 -12.94 4.15 21.07
N GLN A 28 -12.07 4.20 20.05
CA GLN A 28 -12.44 4.23 18.64
C GLN A 28 -12.23 2.88 17.94
N VAL A 29 -11.44 1.97 18.53
CA VAL A 29 -11.05 0.69 17.88
C VAL A 29 -12.28 -0.08 17.38
N GLU A 30 -13.28 -0.30 18.24
CA GLU A 30 -14.48 -1.06 17.86
C GLU A 30 -15.23 -0.41 16.69
N SER A 31 -15.39 0.91 16.70
CA SER A 31 -16.03 1.64 15.60
C SER A 31 -15.24 1.50 14.29
N ARG A 32 -13.91 1.57 14.35
CA ARG A 32 -13.04 1.47 13.17
C ARG A 32 -13.01 0.03 12.62
N LEU A 33 -13.09 -0.99 13.47
CA LEU A 33 -13.24 -2.38 13.05
C LEU A 33 -14.59 -2.62 12.36
N ASN A 34 -15.67 -2.03 12.90
CA ASN A 34 -17.01 -2.15 12.33
C ASN A 34 -17.15 -1.41 10.98
N GLU A 35 -16.43 -0.30 10.78
CA GLU A 35 -16.37 0.43 9.51
C GLU A 35 -15.92 -0.46 8.34
N CYS A 36 -15.01 -1.40 8.60
CA CYS A 36 -14.47 -2.32 7.59
C CYS A 36 -15.42 -3.48 7.25
N GLY A 37 -16.54 -3.66 7.97
CA GLY A 37 -17.56 -4.70 7.70
C GLY A 37 -17.17 -6.13 8.08
N ILE A 38 -15.92 -6.38 8.48
CA ILE A 38 -15.39 -7.70 8.89
C ILE A 38 -14.53 -7.58 10.17
N PRO A 39 -15.09 -7.12 11.30
CA PRO A 39 -14.34 -6.71 12.49
C PRO A 39 -13.52 -7.83 13.16
N PHE A 40 -13.78 -9.10 12.83
CA PHE A 40 -13.13 -10.28 13.41
C PHE A 40 -11.81 -10.66 12.72
N TRP A 41 -11.46 -10.06 11.58
CA TRP A 41 -10.18 -10.27 10.91
C TRP A 41 -9.06 -9.43 11.56
N PRO A 42 -7.78 -9.79 11.38
CA PRO A 42 -6.68 -8.93 11.79
C PRO A 42 -6.67 -7.63 10.98
N HIS A 43 -6.60 -6.49 11.66
CA HIS A 43 -6.58 -5.17 11.02
C HIS A 43 -5.22 -4.50 11.18
N GLY A 44 -4.73 -3.92 10.07
CA GLY A 44 -3.64 -2.95 10.09
C GLY A 44 -4.20 -1.58 9.72
N PHE A 45 -4.19 -0.64 10.66
CA PHE A 45 -4.57 0.74 10.36
C PHE A 45 -3.36 1.47 9.78
N VAL A 46 -3.54 2.00 8.56
CA VAL A 46 -2.46 2.55 7.76
C VAL A 46 -2.88 3.90 7.19
N THR A 47 -1.98 4.87 7.26
CA THR A 47 -2.08 6.12 6.51
C THR A 47 -1.14 6.05 5.32
N ALA A 48 -1.68 6.03 4.10
CA ALA A 48 -0.88 6.19 2.89
C ALA A 48 -0.48 7.68 2.73
N HIS A 49 0.77 7.95 2.38
CA HIS A 49 1.29 9.31 2.22
C HIS A 49 1.36 9.68 0.74
N CYS A 50 0.21 9.68 0.08
CA CYS A 50 0.04 10.05 -1.33
C CYS A 50 -1.39 10.54 -1.57
N ASP A 51 -1.68 10.93 -2.82
CA ASP A 51 -3.06 11.08 -3.28
C ASP A 51 -3.75 9.70 -3.30
N ILE A 52 -4.72 9.51 -2.40
CA ILE A 52 -5.41 8.23 -2.24
C ILE A 52 -6.22 7.84 -3.48
N GLU A 53 -6.79 8.80 -4.21
CA GLU A 53 -7.57 8.51 -5.41
C GLU A 53 -6.64 8.00 -6.52
N CYS A 54 -5.47 8.62 -6.66
CA CYS A 54 -4.45 8.16 -7.59
C CYS A 54 -3.94 6.75 -7.22
N LEU A 55 -3.72 6.49 -5.92
CA LEU A 55 -3.32 5.16 -5.44
C LEU A 55 -4.37 4.11 -5.82
N LEU A 56 -5.63 4.34 -5.49
CA LEU A 56 -6.73 3.40 -5.72
C LEU A 56 -6.94 3.12 -7.22
N GLN A 57 -6.86 4.14 -8.08
CA GLN A 57 -6.98 3.95 -9.54
C GLN A 57 -5.85 3.11 -10.14
N ARG A 58 -4.66 3.13 -9.52
CA ARG A 58 -3.50 2.33 -9.95
C ARG A 58 -3.46 0.95 -9.27
N TRP A 59 -4.22 0.75 -8.20
CA TRP A 59 -4.22 -0.45 -7.39
C TRP A 59 -4.94 -1.59 -8.13
N THR A 60 -4.16 -2.51 -8.69
CA THR A 60 -4.64 -3.50 -9.66
C THR A 60 -5.50 -4.63 -9.08
N ASN A 61 -5.65 -4.71 -7.75
CA ASN A 61 -6.51 -5.66 -7.05
C ASN A 61 -6.72 -5.26 -5.58
N GLU A 62 -7.40 -6.10 -4.80
CA GLU A 62 -7.74 -5.84 -3.39
C GLU A 62 -6.59 -6.12 -2.40
N TYR A 63 -5.41 -6.57 -2.86
CA TYR A 63 -4.34 -7.06 -1.98
C TYR A 63 -3.12 -6.14 -1.98
N ALA A 64 -2.61 -5.84 -0.79
CA ALA A 64 -1.41 -5.03 -0.59
C ALA A 64 -0.29 -5.81 0.11
N CYS A 65 0.97 -5.48 -0.19
CA CYS A 65 2.11 -5.83 0.66
C CYS A 65 2.48 -4.64 1.54
N LEU A 66 2.49 -4.83 2.86
CA LEU A 66 2.95 -3.84 3.83
C LEU A 66 4.41 -4.14 4.22
N GLY A 67 5.32 -3.25 3.83
CA GLY A 67 6.75 -3.33 4.16
C GLY A 67 7.17 -2.34 5.25
N TYR A 68 8.03 -2.80 6.16
CA TYR A 68 8.60 -2.02 7.26
C TYR A 68 10.03 -1.59 6.96
N GLY A 69 10.32 -0.30 7.14
CA GLY A 69 11.65 0.28 6.99
C GLY A 69 11.74 1.34 5.89
N PRO A 70 12.43 2.47 6.14
CA PRO A 70 12.51 3.57 5.18
C PRO A 70 13.38 3.25 3.94
N HIS A 71 14.32 2.31 4.09
CA HIS A 71 15.22 1.86 3.02
C HIS A 71 14.50 1.10 1.89
N LEU A 72 13.30 0.58 2.15
CA LEU A 72 12.58 -0.22 1.17
C LEU A 72 12.08 0.61 -0.03
N TYR A 73 11.72 1.88 0.19
CA TYR A 73 11.23 2.74 -0.90
C TYR A 73 12.29 2.95 -1.99
N PRO A 74 13.52 3.45 -1.67
CA PRO A 74 14.56 3.55 -2.69
C PRO A 74 14.99 2.18 -3.22
N ALA A 75 15.08 1.14 -2.38
CA ALA A 75 15.48 -0.19 -2.84
C ALA A 75 14.51 -0.79 -3.88
N LEU A 76 13.21 -0.55 -3.74
CA LEU A 76 12.21 -1.01 -4.73
C LEU A 76 12.22 -0.16 -6.00
N ALA A 77 12.49 1.14 -5.89
CA ALA A 77 12.70 1.98 -7.07
C ALA A 77 13.93 1.52 -7.87
N ASP A 78 15.03 1.21 -7.18
CA ASP A 78 16.24 0.67 -7.79
C ASP A 78 15.97 -0.70 -8.44
N PHE A 79 15.23 -1.58 -7.75
CA PHE A 79 14.80 -2.87 -8.30
C PHE A 79 14.01 -2.71 -9.60
N CYS A 80 13.08 -1.76 -9.66
CA CYS A 80 12.30 -1.45 -10.85
C CYS A 80 13.21 -0.98 -12.00
N ALA A 81 14.17 -0.08 -11.71
CA ALA A 81 15.15 0.39 -12.68
C ALA A 81 16.03 -0.75 -13.22
N MET A 82 16.49 -1.66 -12.36
CA MET A 82 17.32 -2.81 -12.75
C MET A 82 16.57 -3.83 -13.61
N THR A 83 15.27 -3.99 -13.36
CA THR A 83 14.43 -5.02 -14.03
C THR A 83 13.69 -4.49 -15.24
N GLY A 84 13.69 -3.16 -15.46
CA GLY A 84 12.91 -2.52 -16.50
C GLY A 84 11.40 -2.48 -16.20
N ILE A 85 10.99 -2.77 -14.97
CA ILE A 85 9.58 -2.66 -14.54
C ILE A 85 9.27 -1.17 -14.30
N PRO A 86 8.24 -0.60 -14.95
CA PRO A 86 7.76 0.74 -14.64
C PRO A 86 7.37 0.89 -13.16
N ALA A 87 8.06 1.80 -12.46
CA ALA A 87 7.72 2.20 -11.10
C ALA A 87 6.71 3.35 -11.13
N ILE A 88 5.59 3.17 -10.45
CA ILE A 88 4.60 4.23 -10.16
C ILE A 88 4.86 4.66 -8.72
N LEU A 89 5.66 5.72 -8.58
CA LEU A 89 6.05 6.30 -7.31
C LEU A 89 5.01 7.34 -6.88
N LEU A 90 4.35 7.09 -5.75
CA LEU A 90 3.28 7.93 -5.19
C LEU A 90 3.61 8.43 -3.78
#